data_AF-A0A5N7XFV2-F1
#
_entry.id   AF-A0A5N7XFV2-F1
#
_cell.length_a   1.000
_cell.length_b   1.000
_cell.length_c   1.000
_cell.angle_alpha   90.00
_cell.angle_beta   90.00
_cell.angle_gamma   90.00
#
_symmetry.space_group_name_H-M   'P 1'
#
loop_
_entity.id
_entity.type
_entity.pdbx_description
1 polymer ?
#
loop_
_entity_poly.entity_id
_entity_poly.type
_entity_poly.pdbx_seq_one_letter_code
_entity_poly.pdbx_strand_id
1 'polypeptide(L)'
;MERAYLMGRSMGGRMTTGFLANNPTVPVVGFIGVGLTAGGEGPANTNLNLRKVKLAVVDVYGDNEMDARAVSFRNYSSGGSSCKA
;
A
#
# COMPACT_ATOMS: atom_id res chain seq x y z
N MET A 1 -18.83 -18.43 -1.20
CA MET A 1 -17.85 -17.85 -0.25
C MET A 1 -17.66 -16.39 -0.59
N GLU A 2 -17.66 -15.53 0.43
CA GLU A 2 -17.49 -14.10 0.27
C GLU A 2 -15.99 -13.73 0.27
N ARG A 3 -15.61 -12.74 -0.55
CA ARG A 3 -14.22 -12.28 -0.67
C ARG A 3 -14.10 -10.89 -0.08
N ALA A 4 -13.25 -10.72 0.93
CA ALA A 4 -12.98 -9.43 1.54
C ALA A 4 -11.70 -8.80 0.96
N TYR A 5 -11.73 -7.49 0.74
CA TYR A 5 -10.57 -6.67 0.38
C TYR A 5 -10.45 -5.53 1.40
N LEU A 6 -9.22 -5.19 1.78
CA LEU A 6 -8.99 -3.99 2.59
C LEU A 6 -8.69 -2.81 1.67
N MET A 7 -9.22 -1.65 2.03
CA MET A 7 -8.87 -0.39 1.38
C MET A 7 -8.47 0.63 2.44
N GLY A 8 -7.40 1.37 2.18
CA GLY A 8 -6.91 2.37 3.11
C GLY A 8 -6.35 3.59 2.38
N ARG A 9 -6.78 4.77 2.82
CA ARG A 9 -6.33 6.05 2.29
C ARG A 9 -5.35 6.73 3.24
N SER A 10 -4.29 7.34 2.70
CA SER A 10 -3.33 8.15 3.44
C SER A 10 -2.83 7.38 4.68
N MET A 11 -2.91 7.96 5.88
CA MET A 11 -2.50 7.33 7.13
C MET A 11 -3.21 5.98 7.39
N GLY A 12 -4.50 5.86 7.07
CA GLY A 12 -5.24 4.60 7.21
C GLY A 12 -4.60 3.49 6.39
N GLY A 13 -4.26 3.78 5.12
CA GLY A 13 -3.56 2.83 4.27
C GLY A 13 -2.16 2.51 4.75
N ARG A 14 -1.41 3.49 5.27
CA ARG A 14 -0.09 3.25 5.88
C ARG A 14 -0.19 2.25 7.03
N MET A 15 -1.16 2.44 7.93
CA MET A 15 -1.41 1.52 9.05
C MET A 15 -1.87 0.15 8.57
N THR A 16 -2.72 0.08 7.54
CA THR A 16 -3.13 -1.18 6.93
C THR A 16 -1.94 -1.96 6.37
N THR A 17 -0.97 -1.29 5.72
CA THR A 17 0.25 -1.98 5.27
C THR A 17 1.04 -2.58 6.44
N GLY A 18 1.14 -1.87 7.56
CA GLY A 18 1.80 -2.38 8.77
C GLY A 18 1.06 -3.57 9.39
N PHE A 19 -0.27 -3.52 9.42
CA PHE A 19 -1.09 -4.64 9.86
C PHE A 19 -0.89 -5.87 8.97
N LEU A 20 -0.99 -5.71 7.65
CA LEU A 20 -0.85 -6.82 6.69
C LEU A 20 0.57 -7.42 6.68
N ALA A 21 1.60 -6.59 6.86
CA ALA A 21 2.98 -7.05 6.97
C ALA A 21 3.21 -7.95 8.20
N ASN A 22 2.46 -7.72 9.28
CA ASN A 22 2.56 -8.49 10.53
C ASN A 22 1.52 -9.61 10.64
N ASN A 23 0.50 -9.64 9.77
CA ASN A 23 -0.60 -10.62 9.79
C ASN A 23 -0.80 -11.25 8.40
N PRO A 24 0.17 -12.04 7.89
CA PRO A 24 0.14 -12.56 6.51
C PRO A 24 -0.95 -13.60 6.25
N THR A 25 -1.63 -14.09 7.29
CA THR A 25 -2.70 -15.11 7.22
C THR A 25 -4.11 -14.53 7.43
N VAL A 26 -4.24 -13.20 7.50
CA VAL A 26 -5.55 -12.56 7.62
C VAL A 26 -6.44 -12.93 6.42
N PRO A 27 -7.73 -13.26 6.62
CA PRO A 27 -8.59 -13.79 5.56
C PRO A 27 -9.11 -12.69 4.61
N VAL A 28 -8.20 -11.97 3.96
CA VAL A 28 -8.49 -10.98 2.91
C VAL A 28 -7.73 -11.32 1.64
N VAL A 29 -8.35 -11.03 0.50
CA VAL A 29 -7.85 -11.44 -0.82
C VAL A 29 -6.83 -10.44 -1.37
N GLY A 30 -6.89 -9.18 -0.95
CA GLY A 30 -6.00 -8.14 -1.40
C GLY A 30 -6.18 -6.82 -0.66
N PHE A 31 -5.34 -5.86 -1.03
CA PHE A 31 -5.30 -4.52 -0.45
C PHE A 31 -5.29 -3.44 -1.53
N ILE A 32 -6.09 -2.39 -1.34
CA ILE A 32 -6.11 -1.19 -2.17
C ILE A 32 -5.61 -0.02 -1.33
N GLY A 33 -4.41 0.46 -1.63
CA GLY A 33 -3.81 1.63 -1.02
C GLY A 33 -4.07 2.88 -1.86
N VAL A 34 -4.49 3.98 -1.24
CA VAL A 34 -4.73 5.25 -1.94
C VAL A 34 -3.94 6.39 -1.30
N GLY A 35 -3.09 7.05 -2.08
CA GLY A 35 -2.32 8.22 -1.63
C GLY A 35 -1.39 7.91 -0.46
N LEU A 36 -0.66 6.80 -0.54
CA LEU A 36 0.21 6.37 0.55
C LEU A 36 1.55 7.13 0.48
N THR A 37 1.86 7.92 1.49
CA THR A 37 3.22 8.46 1.64
C THR A 37 4.14 7.37 2.15
N ALA A 38 5.40 7.35 1.72
CA ALA A 38 6.35 6.41 2.31
C ALA A 38 7.23 7.00 3.40
N GLY A 39 7.92 6.09 4.08
CA GLY A 39 8.77 6.39 5.20
C GLY A 39 7.99 6.54 6.51
N GLY A 40 8.63 7.17 7.49
CA GLY A 40 8.25 7.12 8.89
C GLY A 40 8.80 5.90 9.60
N GLU A 41 8.66 5.86 10.92
CA GLU A 41 8.97 4.67 11.71
C GLU A 41 7.86 3.62 11.58
N GLY A 42 8.15 2.37 11.99
CA GLY A 42 7.09 1.37 12.15
C GLY A 42 6.05 1.88 13.15
N PRO A 43 4.74 1.66 12.95
CA PRO A 43 4.07 0.84 11.93
C PRO A 43 3.70 1.55 10.61
N ALA A 44 3.98 2.85 10.47
CA ALA A 44 3.51 3.65 9.33
C ALA A 44 4.46 3.66 8.12
N ASN A 45 5.54 2.88 8.16
CA ASN A 45 6.52 2.78 7.07
C ASN A 45 6.03 1.91 5.91
N THR A 46 5.30 2.53 4.99
CA THR A 46 4.71 1.84 3.83
C THR A 46 5.73 1.16 2.92
N ASN A 47 6.93 1.73 2.73
CA ASN A 47 7.94 1.12 1.85
C ASN A 47 8.43 -0.22 2.41
N LEU A 48 8.76 -0.25 3.71
CA LEU A 48 9.21 -1.49 4.36
C LEU A 48 8.06 -2.49 4.51
N ASN A 49 6.84 -2.01 4.80
CA ASN A 49 5.69 -2.86 4.99
C ASN A 49 5.26 -3.56 3.70
N LEU A 50 5.13 -2.84 2.59
CA LEU A 50 4.68 -3.41 1.32
C LEU A 50 5.61 -4.52 0.79
N ARG A 51 6.92 -4.46 1.10
CA ARG A 51 7.88 -5.54 0.77
C ARG A 51 7.61 -6.85 1.52
N LYS A 52 6.88 -6.79 2.63
CA LYS A 52 6.52 -7.94 3.48
C LYS A 52 5.10 -8.44 3.23
N VAL A 53 4.24 -7.62 2.62
CA VAL A 53 2.87 -7.99 2.27
C VAL A 53 2.91 -9.04 1.15
N LYS A 54 2.29 -10.20 1.40
CA LYS A 54 2.21 -11.32 0.44
C LYS A 54 0.95 -11.30 -0.43
N LEU A 55 0.00 -10.44 -0.10
CA LEU A 55 -1.28 -10.31 -0.81
C LEU A 55 -1.11 -9.44 -2.05
N ALA A 56 -2.05 -9.56 -3.00
CA ALA A 56 -2.12 -8.63 -4.13
C ALA A 56 -2.39 -7.21 -3.62
N VAL A 57 -1.60 -6.24 -4.11
CA VAL A 57 -1.74 -4.82 -3.75
C VAL A 57 -2.01 -4.01 -5.00
N VAL A 58 -3.10 -3.24 -4.97
CA VAL A 58 -3.32 -2.12 -5.90
C VAL A 58 -2.93 -0.84 -5.18
N ASP A 59 -1.95 -0.13 -5.71
CA ASP A 59 -1.41 1.08 -5.09
C ASP A 59 -1.69 2.28 -5.99
N VAL A 60 -2.64 3.10 -5.56
CA VAL A 60 -3.18 4.24 -6.30
C VAL A 60 -2.57 5.53 -5.74
N TYR A 61 -1.97 6.31 -6.62
CA TYR A 61 -1.35 7.59 -6.28
C TYR A 61 -1.56 8.61 -7.40
N GLY A 62 -1.54 9.90 -7.04
CA GLY A 62 -1.61 11.00 -8.00
C GLY A 62 -0.29 11.15 -8.78
N ASP A 63 -0.36 11.83 -9.91
CA ASP A 63 0.81 12.14 -10.75
C ASP A 63 1.51 13.46 -10.39
N ASN A 64 1.06 14.14 -9.34
CA ASN A 64 1.74 15.33 -8.83
C ASN A 64 3.12 14.98 -8.25
N GLU A 65 4.01 15.95 -8.17
CA GLU A 65 5.40 15.75 -7.75
C GLU A 65 5.52 15.13 -6.35
N MET A 66 4.63 15.50 -5.41
CA MET A 66 4.67 14.99 -4.04
C MET A 66 4.34 13.50 -4.00
N ASP A 67 3.27 13.09 -4.67
CA ASP A 67 2.84 11.70 -4.76
C ASP A 67 3.87 10.88 -5.55
N ALA A 68 4.37 11.40 -6.68
CA ALA A 68 5.41 10.74 -7.47
C ALA A 68 6.69 10.49 -6.64
N ARG A 69 7.15 11.49 -5.88
CA ARG A 69 8.26 11.31 -4.93
C ARG A 69 7.91 10.28 -3.85
N ALA A 70 6.68 10.32 -3.35
CA ALA A 70 6.18 9.42 -2.32
C ALA A 70 6.01 7.95 -2.76
N VAL A 71 6.16 7.65 -4.05
CA VAL A 71 6.15 6.28 -4.59
C VAL A 71 7.47 5.87 -5.23
N SER A 72 8.37 6.82 -5.49
CA SER A 72 9.61 6.63 -6.26
C SER A 72 10.55 5.51 -5.79
N PHE A 73 10.51 5.18 -4.51
CA PHE A 73 11.34 4.14 -3.86
C PHE A 73 10.64 2.78 -3.78
N ARG A 74 9.46 2.64 -4.40
CA ARG A 74 8.74 1.37 -4.48
C ARG A 74 9.24 0.60 -5.70
N ASN A 75 10.02 -0.45 -5.44
CA ASN A 75 10.41 -1.41 -6.47
C ASN A 75 9.30 -2.45 -6.61
N TYR A 76 8.23 -2.11 -7.32
CA TYR A 76 7.17 -3.09 -7.61
C TYR A 76 7.71 -4.18 -8.54
N SER A 77 7.67 -5.43 -8.10
CA SER A 77 7.82 -6.58 -8.99
C SER A 77 6.60 -6.78 -9.90
N SER A 78 5.48 -6.10 -9.62
CA SER A 78 4.25 -6.15 -10.42
C SER A 78 3.38 -4.90 -10.25
N GLY A 79 3.30 -4.05 -11.29
CA GLY A 79 2.09 -3.29 -11.63
C GLY A 79 1.61 -2.16 -10.72
N GLY A 80 2.46 -1.21 -10.32
CA GLY A 80 1.97 0.08 -9.82
C GLY A 80 1.21 0.83 -10.92
N SER A 81 0.04 1.41 -10.60
CA SER A 81 -0.78 2.16 -11.57
C SER A 81 -1.01 3.57 -11.07
N SER A 82 -0.48 4.56 -11.80
CA SER A 82 -0.79 5.97 -11.60
C SER A 82 -2.13 6.29 -12.27
N CYS A 83 -3.09 6.85 -11.52
CA CYS A 83 -4.33 7.35 -12.10
C CYS A 83 -4.21 8.86 -12.28
N LYS A 84 -4.39 9.33 -13.53
CA LYS A 84 -4.49 10.75 -13.85
C LYS A 84 -5.93 11.20 -13.57
N ALA A 85 -6.11 12.24 -12.75
CA ALA A 85 -7.41 12.88 -12.57
C ALA A 85 -7.74 13.79 -13.76
#